data_AF-A0A0L8FZ46-F1
#
_entry.id   AF-A0A0L8FZ46-F1
#
_cell.length_a   1.000
_cell.length_b   1.000
_cell.length_c   1.000
_cell.angle_alpha   90.00
_cell.angle_beta   90.00
_cell.angle_gamma   90.00
#
_symmetry.space_group_name_H-M   'P 1'
#
loop_
_entity.id
_entity.type
_entity.pdbx_description
1 polymer ?
#
loop_
_entity_poly.entity_id
_entity_poly.type
_entity_poly.pdbx_seq_one_letter_code
_entity_poly.pdbx_strand_id
1 'polypeptide(L)'
;LCDFVYADLKNNFTNPVWLANRTIVTPTNEAAQFVNDFLLTRFPGELKIYRSSDTVDNETLSPIEFINNLTPSGFPPHILKLKKKRCIMLLRNLDATKGH
;
A
#
# COMPACT_ATOMS: atom_id res chain seq x y z
N LEU A 1 16.88 -9.85 2.02
CA LEU A 1 15.80 -9.85 3.04
C LEU A 1 14.48 -10.39 2.49
N CYS A 2 13.85 -9.73 1.52
CA CYS A 2 12.56 -10.19 0.95
C CYS A 2 12.61 -11.63 0.44
N ASP A 3 13.68 -11.99 -0.28
CA ASP A 3 13.90 -13.36 -0.76
C ASP A 3 14.13 -14.38 0.34
N PHE A 4 14.61 -13.95 1.51
CA PHE A 4 14.80 -14.85 2.65
C PHE A 4 13.47 -15.12 3.34
N VAL A 5 12.68 -14.07 3.64
CA VAL A 5 11.38 -14.19 4.31
C VAL A 5 10.33 -14.84 3.39
N TYR A 6 10.37 -14.50 2.09
CA TYR A 6 9.43 -14.95 1.07
C TYR A 6 10.10 -15.84 0.01
N ALA A 7 10.98 -16.75 0.41
CA ALA A 7 11.77 -17.60 -0.49
C ALA A 7 10.93 -18.35 -1.55
N ASP A 8 9.75 -18.85 -1.17
CA ASP A 8 8.85 -19.59 -2.06
C ASP A 8 7.58 -18.80 -2.43
N LEU A 9 7.73 -17.48 -2.62
CA LEU A 9 6.61 -16.59 -2.96
C LEU A 9 5.87 -17.03 -4.22
N LYS A 10 6.58 -17.53 -5.23
CA LYS A 10 6.01 -17.93 -6.53
C LYS A 10 5.02 -19.09 -6.41
N ASN A 11 5.18 -19.97 -5.44
CA ASN A 11 4.24 -21.09 -5.23
C ASN A 11 3.20 -20.79 -4.15
N ASN A 12 3.48 -19.84 -3.25
CA ASN A 12 2.63 -19.56 -2.08
C ASN A 12 1.88 -18.22 -2.13
N PHE A 13 1.99 -17.43 -3.22
CA PHE A 13 1.35 -16.12 -3.29
C PHE A 13 -0.19 -16.16 -3.20
N THR A 14 -0.83 -17.31 -3.36
CA THR A 14 -2.28 -17.50 -3.15
C THR A 14 -2.62 -18.14 -1.81
N ASN A 15 -1.64 -18.55 -1.01
CA ASN A 15 -1.85 -19.23 0.26
C ASN A 15 -1.92 -18.19 1.41
N PRO A 16 -3.12 -17.90 1.95
CA PRO A 16 -3.27 -16.86 2.97
C PRO A 16 -2.58 -17.22 4.29
N VAL A 17 -2.55 -18.51 4.67
CA VAL A 17 -1.90 -18.97 5.91
C VAL A 17 -0.38 -18.81 5.81
N TRP A 18 0.20 -19.16 4.66
CA TRP A 18 1.63 -18.99 4.43
C TRP A 18 2.07 -17.53 4.46
N LEU A 19 1.25 -16.64 3.89
CA LEU A 19 1.46 -15.19 3.91
C LEU A 19 1.30 -14.60 5.31
N ALA A 20 0.28 -15.01 6.07
CA ALA A 20 0.02 -14.51 7.42
C ALA A 20 1.14 -14.83 8.43
N ASN A 21 1.86 -15.94 8.23
CA ASN A 21 2.97 -16.34 9.09
C ASN A 21 4.30 -15.62 8.77
N ARG A 22 4.29 -14.64 7.86
CA ARG A 22 5.48 -13.91 7.41
C ARG A 22 5.25 -12.42 7.53
N THR A 23 6.16 -11.76 8.24
CA THR A 23 6.13 -10.31 8.45
C THR A 23 7.54 -9.77 8.32
N ILE A 24 7.66 -8.60 7.67
CA ILE A 24 8.87 -7.79 7.70
C ILE A 24 8.51 -6.52 8.47
N VAL A 25 9.20 -6.27 9.57
CA VAL A 25 9.06 -5.04 10.37
C VAL A 25 10.24 -4.13 10.06
N THR A 26 9.97 -2.85 9.80
CA THR A 26 10.99 -1.84 9.53
C THR A 26 10.92 -0.71 10.57
N PRO A 27 12.02 0.02 10.83
CA PRO A 27 12.01 1.14 11.77
C PRO A 27 11.22 2.36 11.29
N THR A 28 11.06 2.53 9.96
CA THR A 28 10.37 3.68 9.36
C THR A 28 9.31 3.24 8.35
N ASN A 29 8.29 4.07 8.15
CA ASN A 29 7.24 3.87 7.15
C ASN A 29 7.78 3.93 5.72
N GLU A 30 8.81 4.76 5.47
CA GLU A 30 9.46 4.84 4.16
C GLU A 30 10.14 3.51 3.80
N ALA A 31 10.87 2.90 4.74
CA ALA A 31 11.46 1.58 4.55
C ALA A 31 10.37 0.49 4.36
N ALA A 32 9.26 0.58 5.10
CA ALA A 32 8.12 -0.32 4.92
C ALA A 32 7.53 -0.18 3.50
N GLN A 33 7.36 1.05 3.03
CA GLN A 33 6.83 1.35 1.70
C GLN A 33 7.74 0.78 0.61
N PHE A 34 9.06 0.94 0.74
CA PHE A 34 10.03 0.36 -0.19
C PHE A 34 9.90 -1.16 -0.27
N VAL A 35 9.80 -1.84 0.88
CA VAL A 35 9.60 -3.30 0.93
C VAL A 35 8.27 -3.71 0.30
N ASN A 36 7.19 -2.99 0.59
CA ASN A 36 5.86 -3.25 0.02
C ASN A 36 5.86 -3.09 -1.50
N ASP A 37 6.43 -2.01 -2.02
CA ASP A 37 6.55 -1.75 -3.46
C ASP A 37 7.40 -2.83 -4.14
N PHE A 38 8.54 -3.21 -3.54
CA PHE A 38 9.39 -4.27 -4.05
C PHE A 38 8.64 -5.61 -4.14
N LEU A 39 7.96 -6.04 -3.07
CA LEU A 39 7.17 -7.27 -3.07
C LEU A 39 6.02 -7.21 -4.08
N LEU A 40 5.40 -6.04 -4.25
CA LEU A 40 4.33 -5.82 -5.23
C LEU A 40 4.80 -6.11 -6.67
N THR A 41 6.04 -5.77 -7.02
CA THR A 41 6.60 -6.11 -8.35
C THR A 41 6.72 -7.62 -8.57
N ARG A 42 6.92 -8.40 -7.51
CA ARG A 42 7.17 -9.84 -7.58
C ARG A 42 5.90 -10.69 -7.54
N PHE A 43 4.80 -10.14 -7.01
CA PHE A 43 3.50 -10.79 -7.09
C PHE A 43 3.01 -10.86 -8.54
N PRO A 44 2.52 -12.01 -9.02
CA PRO A 44 1.90 -12.08 -10.34
C PRO A 44 0.56 -11.33 -10.35
N GLY A 45 0.16 -10.88 -11.54
CA GLY A 45 -1.10 -10.17 -11.78
C GLY A 45 -0.91 -8.71 -12.19
N GLU A 46 -1.99 -8.15 -12.75
CA GLU A 46 -2.04 -6.78 -13.24
C GLU A 46 -1.95 -5.77 -12.09
N LEU A 47 -1.07 -4.79 -12.24
CA LEU A 47 -0.94 -3.66 -11.34
C LEU A 47 -2.03 -2.63 -11.65
N LYS A 48 -2.89 -2.35 -10.68
CA LYS A 48 -3.83 -1.23 -10.75
C LYS A 48 -3.30 -0.06 -9.94
N ILE A 49 -3.26 1.11 -10.56
CA ILE A 49 -2.84 2.36 -9.93
C ILE A 49 -4.08 3.21 -9.70
N TYR A 50 -4.26 3.65 -8.46
CA TYR A 50 -5.27 4.61 -8.04
C TYR A 50 -4.55 5.90 -7.63
N ARG A 51 -4.99 7.03 -8.16
CA ARG A 51 -4.51 8.36 -7.78
C ARG A 51 -5.54 9.00 -6.87
N SER A 52 -5.12 9.72 -5.83
CA SER A 52 -6.04 10.53 -5.03
C SER A 52 -6.62 11.65 -5.90
N SER A 53 -7.76 12.22 -5.50
CA SER A 53 -8.44 13.27 -6.29
C SER A 53 -7.50 14.41 -6.66
N ASP A 54 -7.55 14.83 -7.93
CA ASP A 54 -6.74 15.95 -8.47
C ASP A 54 -7.43 17.31 -8.26
N THR A 55 -8.60 17.33 -7.63
CA THR A 55 -9.43 18.53 -7.48
C THR A 55 -9.18 19.20 -6.14
N VAL A 56 -8.91 20.50 -6.18
CA VAL A 56 -8.71 21.35 -5.01
C VAL A 56 -9.64 22.56 -5.13
N ASP A 57 -10.22 23.01 -4.02
CA ASP A 57 -11.15 24.15 -4.03
C ASP A 57 -10.50 25.44 -4.52
N ASN A 58 -9.17 25.57 -4.38
CA ASN A 58 -8.43 26.76 -4.78
C ASN A 58 -7.00 26.39 -5.23
N GLU A 59 -6.82 26.17 -6.53
CA GLU A 59 -5.54 25.77 -7.15
C GLU A 59 -4.42 26.81 -6.94
N THR A 60 -4.77 28.09 -6.77
CA THR A 60 -3.81 29.17 -6.50
C THR A 60 -3.21 29.10 -5.09
N LEU A 61 -3.95 28.59 -4.11
CA LEU A 61 -3.48 28.44 -2.73
C LEU A 61 -2.84 27.07 -2.49
N SER A 62 -3.23 26.07 -3.28
CA SER A 62 -2.71 24.70 -3.13
C SER A 62 -2.42 24.08 -4.51
N PRO A 63 -1.22 24.30 -5.07
CA PRO A 63 -0.83 23.68 -6.32
C PRO A 63 -0.94 22.16 -6.25
N ILE A 64 -1.51 21.55 -7.28
CA ILE A 64 -1.73 20.09 -7.35
C ILE A 64 -0.40 19.32 -7.18
N GLU A 65 0.70 19.83 -7.74
CA GLU A 65 2.04 19.24 -7.58
C GLU A 65 2.49 19.16 -6.11
N PHE A 66 2.15 20.17 -5.31
CA PHE A 66 2.45 20.18 -3.88
C PHE A 66 1.59 19.15 -3.14
N ILE A 67 0.28 19.12 -3.42
CA ILE A 67 -0.66 18.20 -2.77
C ILE A 67 -0.36 16.74 -3.10
N ASN A 68 -0.01 16.44 -4.34
CA ASN A 68 0.29 15.09 -4.79
C ASN A 68 1.56 14.52 -4.14
N ASN A 69 2.42 15.38 -3.58
CA ASN A 69 3.60 14.98 -2.83
C ASN A 69 3.37 14.89 -1.31
N LEU A 70 2.19 15.25 -0.81
CA LEU A 70 1.89 15.13 0.61
C LEU A 70 1.71 13.66 1.01
N THR A 71 2.41 13.26 2.07
CA THR A 71 2.26 11.96 2.73
C THR A 71 1.91 12.16 4.21
N PRO A 72 0.71 12.72 4.53
CA PRO A 72 0.34 12.96 5.90
C PRO A 72 0.16 11.64 6.66
N SER A 73 0.52 11.63 7.94
CA SER A 73 0.37 10.45 8.79
C SER A 73 -1.10 9.98 8.82
N GLY A 74 -1.32 8.68 8.70
CA GLY A 74 -2.66 8.07 8.71
C GLY A 74 -3.40 8.08 7.38
N PHE A 75 -2.81 8.61 6.30
CA PHE A 75 -3.39 8.58 4.95
C PHE A 75 -2.51 7.76 4.00
N PRO A 76 -3.12 7.11 2.98
CA PRO A 76 -2.33 6.50 1.93
C PRO A 76 -1.63 7.59 1.11
N PRO A 77 -0.49 7.29 0.46
CA PRO A 77 0.13 8.20 -0.48
C PRO A 77 -0.81 8.51 -1.65
N HIS A 78 -0.58 9.64 -2.34
CA HIS A 78 -1.35 10.04 -3.54
C HIS A 78 -1.49 8.91 -4.56
N ILE A 79 -0.45 8.09 -4.72
CA ILE A 79 -0.45 6.93 -5.62
C ILE A 79 -0.60 5.64 -4.80
N LEU A 80 -1.77 5.01 -4.89
CA LEU A 80 -2.03 3.69 -4.32
C LEU A 80 -1.90 2.62 -5.40
N LYS A 81 -0.94 1.71 -5.22
CA LYS A 81 -0.64 0.59 -6.14
C LYS A 81 -1.20 -0.72 -5.57
N LEU A 82 -2.07 -1.41 -6.31
CA LEU A 82 -2.73 -2.64 -5.86
C LEU A 82 -2.65 -3.75 -6.91
N LYS A 83 -2.69 -5.00 -6.44
CA LYS A 83 -2.89 -6.19 -7.28
C LYS A 83 -4.03 -7.03 -6.70
N LYS A 84 -4.72 -7.78 -7.56
CA LYS A 84 -5.82 -8.66 -7.13
C LYS A 84 -5.31 -9.77 -6.19
N LYS A 85 -6.15 -10.16 -5.21
CA LYS A 85 -5.87 -11.22 -4.22
C LYS A 85 -4.64 -10.93 -3.33
N ARG A 86 -4.39 -9.66 -3.00
CA ARG A 86 -3.35 -9.25 -2.04
C ARG A 86 -3.96 -8.85 -0.72
N CYS A 87 -3.19 -9.03 0.36
CA CYS A 87 -3.53 -8.49 1.66
C CYS A 87 -3.40 -6.96 1.61
N ILE A 88 -4.37 -6.26 2.19
CA ILE A 88 -4.37 -4.81 2.37
C ILE A 88 -4.66 -4.51 3.84
N MET A 89 -4.13 -3.39 4.31
CA MET A 89 -4.49 -2.84 5.62
C MET A 89 -5.47 -1.69 5.41
N LEU A 90 -6.58 -1.72 6.14
CA LEU A 90 -7.49 -0.58 6.20
C LEU A 90 -6.91 0.46 7.15
N LEU A 91 -6.77 1.70 6.68
CA LEU A 91 -6.28 2.83 7.49
C LEU A 91 -7.43 3.55 8.23
N ARG A 92 -8.68 3.30 7.84
CA ARG A 92 -9.89 3.87 8.43
C ARG A 92 -11.00 2.82 8.44
N ASN A 93 -11.84 2.88 9.47
CA ASN A 93 -13.03 2.03 9.58
C ASN A 93 -14.00 2.36 8.44
N LEU A 94 -14.54 1.32 7.80
CA LEU A 94 -15.50 1.49 6.71
C LEU A 94 -16.90 1.88 7.23
N ASP A 95 -17.25 1.41 8.42
CA ASP A 95 -18.45 1.81 9.15
C ASP A 95 -18.06 2.36 10.53
N ALA A 96 -17.82 3.66 10.58
CA ALA A 96 -17.47 4.36 11.82
C ALA A 96 -18.64 4.36 12.83
N THR A 97 -19.87 4.15 12.39
CA THR A 97 -21.06 4.14 13.26
C THR A 97 -21.29 2.79 13.94
N LYS A 98 -20.84 1.70 13.33
CA LYS A 98 -20.96 0.34 13.89
C LYS A 98 -19.63 -0.23 14.42
N GLY A 99 -18.53 0.49 14.25
CA GLY A 99 -17.26 0.19 14.94
C GLY A 99 -16.62 -1.14 14.54
N HIS A 100 -16.79 -1.57 13.28
CA HIS A 100 -16.10 -2.72 12.71
C HIS A 100 -14.93 -2.28 11.82
#